data_AF-A0A955EIV3-F1
#
_entry.id   AF-A0A955EIV3-F1
#
_cell.length_a   1.000
_cell.length_b   1.000
_cell.length_c   1.000
_cell.angle_alpha   90.00
_cell.angle_beta   90.00
_cell.angle_gamma   90.00
#
_symmetry.space_group_name_H-M   'P 1'
#
loop_
_entity.id
_entity.type
_entity.pdbx_description
1 polymer ?
#
loop_
_entity_poly.entity_id
_entity_poly.type
_entity_poly.pdbx_seq_one_letter_code
_entity_poly.pdbx_strand_id
1 'polypeptide(L)'
;MARKQRQIQVRSQALSGSKAERARYVHEELVGGIVFANALNQIERLFKDVSLDDCSMAYFEDMMRRIGPRDPVEEMLAVQMILAHARVLHLTHLACRETLLDGIRVLHEYTDRASNTFRRLARALDEHRRPRGREGVSLQQMNIAAQQFIQNQVGGSESATNEQGLSGPGGAAALPAQRGGAEVAACQRGVHEAVGGLDGAQD
;
A
#
# COMPACT_ATOMS: atom_id res chain seq x y z
N MET A 1 -30.78 -8.62 12.73
CA MET A 1 -31.47 -9.21 11.55
C MET A 1 -31.57 -8.22 10.38
N ALA A 2 -32.23 -7.07 10.53
CA ALA A 2 -32.51 -6.14 9.42
C ALA A 2 -31.27 -5.61 8.66
N ARG A 3 -30.17 -5.29 9.35
CA ARG A 3 -28.93 -4.80 8.71
C ARG A 3 -28.28 -5.84 7.79
N LYS A 4 -28.30 -7.11 8.21
CA LYS A 4 -27.74 -8.24 7.44
C LYS A 4 -28.55 -8.51 6.17
N GLN A 5 -29.88 -8.44 6.25
CA GLN A 5 -30.77 -8.52 5.07
C GLN A 5 -30.55 -7.35 4.12
N ARG A 6 -30.38 -6.13 4.64
CA ARG A 6 -30.06 -4.96 3.82
C ARG A 6 -28.71 -5.11 3.11
N GLN A 7 -27.67 -5.59 3.78
CA GLN A 7 -26.38 -5.90 3.15
C GLN A 7 -26.52 -6.96 2.05
N ILE A 8 -27.21 -8.06 2.31
CA ILE A 8 -27.44 -9.12 1.30
C ILE A 8 -28.16 -8.55 0.07
N GLN A 9 -29.14 -7.67 0.28
CA GLN A 9 -29.89 -7.06 -0.81
C GLN A 9 -29.05 -6.05 -1.62
N VAL A 10 -28.23 -5.23 -0.95
CA VAL A 10 -27.29 -4.32 -1.62
C VAL A 10 -26.26 -5.10 -2.44
N ARG A 11 -25.71 -6.19 -1.89
CA ARG A 11 -24.76 -7.07 -2.60
C ARG A 11 -25.39 -7.72 -3.82
N SER A 12 -26.62 -8.24 -3.68
CA SER A 12 -27.40 -8.81 -4.78
C SER A 12 -27.61 -7.79 -5.91
N GLN A 13 -27.99 -6.56 -5.55
CA GLN A 13 -28.18 -5.47 -6.52
C GLN A 13 -26.87 -5.07 -7.20
N ALA A 14 -25.77 -4.93 -6.46
CA ALA A 14 -24.46 -4.62 -7.03
C ALA A 14 -23.96 -5.71 -8.00
N LEU A 15 -24.23 -6.99 -7.69
CA LEU A 15 -23.89 -8.12 -8.56
C LEU A 15 -24.80 -8.21 -9.80
N SER A 16 -26.00 -7.64 -9.77
CA SER A 16 -26.92 -7.59 -10.91
C SER A 16 -26.60 -6.48 -11.93
N GLY A 17 -25.68 -5.56 -11.60
CA GLY A 17 -25.32 -4.42 -12.44
C GLY A 17 -24.51 -4.77 -13.69
N SER A 18 -24.10 -3.74 -14.42
CA SER A 18 -23.18 -3.83 -15.54
C SER A 18 -21.82 -4.43 -15.13
N LYS A 19 -21.03 -4.91 -16.10
CA LYS A 19 -19.67 -5.42 -15.82
C LYS A 19 -18.80 -4.39 -15.10
N ALA A 20 -18.96 -3.10 -15.43
CA ALA A 20 -18.21 -2.02 -14.81
C ALA A 20 -18.61 -1.78 -13.34
N GLU A 21 -19.92 -1.79 -13.03
CA GLU A 21 -20.41 -1.66 -11.66
C GLU A 21 -19.97 -2.83 -10.78
N ARG A 22 -20.00 -4.06 -11.31
CA ARG A 22 -19.45 -5.23 -10.59
C ARG A 22 -17.96 -5.11 -10.34
N ALA A 23 -17.19 -4.61 -11.32
CA ALA A 23 -15.75 -4.43 -11.15
C ALA A 23 -15.42 -3.41 -10.05
N ARG A 24 -16.17 -2.29 -9.99
CA ARG A 24 -16.07 -1.31 -8.90
C ARG A 24 -16.42 -1.94 -7.56
N TYR A 25 -17.54 -2.64 -7.47
CA TYR A 25 -17.97 -3.32 -6.24
C TYR A 25 -16.88 -4.29 -5.72
N VAL A 26 -16.31 -5.11 -6.60
CA VAL A 26 -15.24 -6.04 -6.23
C VAL A 26 -14.00 -5.30 -5.76
N HIS A 27 -13.60 -4.24 -6.45
CA HIS A 27 -12.38 -3.51 -6.12
C HIS A 27 -12.52 -2.71 -4.81
N GLU A 28 -13.59 -1.96 -4.64
CA GLU A 28 -13.84 -1.13 -3.46
C GLU A 28 -14.15 -1.98 -2.22
N GLU A 29 -15.18 -2.82 -2.28
CA GLU A 29 -15.68 -3.51 -1.10
C GLU A 29 -14.91 -4.80 -0.82
N LEU A 30 -14.62 -5.60 -1.86
CA LEU A 30 -14.00 -6.91 -1.70
C LEU A 30 -12.48 -6.83 -1.53
N VAL A 31 -11.79 -6.06 -2.39
CA VAL A 31 -10.32 -5.98 -2.34
C VAL A 31 -9.89 -4.91 -1.34
N GLY A 32 -10.41 -3.69 -1.45
CA GLY A 32 -10.05 -2.60 -0.54
C GLY A 32 -10.53 -2.84 0.89
N GLY A 33 -11.85 -3.00 1.05
CA GLY A 33 -12.48 -3.16 2.35
C GLY A 33 -11.98 -4.36 3.15
N ILE A 34 -12.00 -5.57 2.56
CA ILE A 34 -11.58 -6.79 3.29
C ILE A 34 -10.10 -6.74 3.68
N VAL A 35 -9.21 -6.25 2.79
CA VAL A 35 -7.79 -6.16 3.12
C VAL A 35 -7.56 -5.12 4.22
N PHE A 36 -8.30 -4.01 4.19
CA PHE A 36 -8.27 -3.00 5.24
C PHE A 36 -8.76 -3.54 6.59
N ALA A 37 -9.91 -4.22 6.61
CA ALA A 37 -10.47 -4.87 7.79
C ALA A 37 -9.48 -5.88 8.37
N ASN A 38 -8.93 -6.77 7.52
CA ASN A 38 -7.91 -7.74 7.95
C ASN A 38 -6.66 -7.09 8.56
N ALA A 39 -6.22 -5.96 8.02
CA ALA A 39 -5.09 -5.21 8.59
C ALA A 39 -5.42 -4.63 9.99
N LEU A 40 -6.65 -4.14 10.19
CA LEU A 40 -7.09 -3.60 11.48
C LEU A 40 -7.48 -4.69 12.50
N ASN A 41 -7.96 -5.85 12.08
CA ASN A 41 -8.27 -6.97 12.98
C ASN A 41 -7.03 -7.51 13.69
N GLN A 42 -5.83 -7.27 13.13
CA GLN A 42 -4.60 -7.56 13.87
C GLN A 42 -4.39 -6.63 15.07
N ILE A 43 -4.94 -5.42 15.03
CA ILE A 43 -4.95 -4.43 16.13
C ILE A 43 -6.09 -4.75 17.12
N GLU A 44 -7.23 -5.25 16.62
CA GLU A 44 -8.42 -5.62 17.41
C GLU A 44 -8.13 -6.59 18.57
N ARG A 45 -7.11 -7.46 18.44
CA ARG A 45 -6.68 -8.37 19.52
C ARG A 45 -6.38 -7.68 20.86
N LEU A 46 -6.26 -6.35 20.88
CA LEU A 46 -6.13 -5.53 22.08
C LEU A 46 -7.47 -5.11 22.70
N PHE A 47 -8.49 -4.89 21.89
CA PHE A 47 -9.81 -4.43 22.33
C PHE A 47 -10.70 -5.65 22.53
N LYS A 48 -10.58 -6.28 23.71
CA LYS A 48 -11.31 -7.52 24.03
C LYS A 48 -12.83 -7.43 23.83
N ASP A 49 -13.39 -6.22 23.85
CA ASP A 49 -14.84 -5.98 23.86
C ASP A 49 -15.35 -5.19 22.65
N VAL A 50 -14.48 -4.85 21.68
CA VAL A 50 -14.89 -4.05 20.52
C VAL A 50 -14.62 -4.81 19.23
N SER A 51 -15.69 -5.27 18.59
CA SER A 51 -15.59 -5.81 17.24
C SER A 51 -15.27 -4.68 16.26
N LEU A 52 -14.09 -4.71 15.65
CA LEU A 52 -13.64 -3.70 14.69
C LEU A 52 -14.07 -4.01 13.25
N ASP A 53 -14.59 -5.21 12.96
CA ASP A 53 -15.05 -5.59 11.62
C ASP A 53 -16.06 -4.59 11.04
N ASP A 54 -17.12 -4.29 11.79
CA ASP A 54 -18.16 -3.34 11.35
C ASP A 54 -17.64 -1.89 11.29
N CYS A 55 -16.73 -1.53 12.19
CA CYS A 55 -16.17 -0.18 12.26
C CYS A 55 -15.11 0.08 11.18
N SER A 56 -14.31 -0.93 10.82
CA SER A 56 -13.24 -0.83 9.83
C SER A 56 -13.80 -0.65 8.43
N MET A 57 -14.83 -1.43 8.06
CA MET A 57 -15.55 -1.25 6.79
C MET A 57 -16.26 0.10 6.74
N ALA A 58 -16.95 0.51 7.81
CA ALA A 58 -17.60 1.82 7.87
C ALA A 58 -16.60 2.97 7.75
N TYR A 59 -15.42 2.84 8.36
CA TYR A 59 -14.34 3.82 8.23
C TYR A 59 -13.76 3.85 6.82
N PHE A 60 -13.55 2.69 6.19
CA PHE A 60 -13.12 2.61 4.79
C PHE A 60 -14.11 3.32 3.85
N GLU A 61 -15.40 3.03 3.98
CA GLU A 61 -16.47 3.68 3.22
C GLU A 61 -16.49 5.20 3.46
N ASP A 62 -16.32 5.65 4.71
CA ASP A 62 -16.26 7.08 5.02
C ASP A 62 -15.03 7.76 4.39
N MET A 63 -13.88 7.08 4.40
CA MET A 63 -12.65 7.57 3.76
C MET A 63 -12.82 7.67 2.24
N MET A 64 -13.35 6.63 1.58
CA MET A 64 -13.63 6.65 0.14
C MET A 64 -14.61 7.77 -0.23
N ARG A 65 -15.67 7.95 0.58
CA ARG A 65 -16.63 9.05 0.41
C ARG A 65 -15.99 10.43 0.55
N ARG A 66 -15.10 10.63 1.53
CA ARG A 66 -14.40 11.90 1.75
C ARG A 66 -13.36 12.19 0.67
N ILE A 67 -12.65 11.16 0.20
CA ILE A 67 -11.71 11.31 -0.91
C ILE A 67 -12.46 11.69 -2.18
N GLY A 68 -13.60 11.05 -2.45
CA GLY A 68 -14.46 11.35 -3.59
C GLY A 68 -13.78 11.14 -4.94
N PRO A 69 -13.33 9.90 -5.27
CA PRO A 69 -12.66 9.62 -6.53
C PRO A 69 -13.56 9.91 -7.74
N ARG A 70 -13.04 10.62 -8.74
CA ARG A 70 -13.79 11.06 -9.93
C ARG A 70 -13.74 10.06 -11.08
N ASP A 71 -12.70 9.24 -11.11
CA ASP A 71 -12.43 8.26 -12.14
C ASP A 71 -11.79 6.99 -11.54
N PRO A 72 -11.68 5.89 -12.31
CA PRO A 72 -11.14 4.62 -11.80
C PRO A 72 -9.67 4.69 -11.35
N VAL A 73 -8.87 5.63 -11.88
CA VAL A 73 -7.47 5.80 -11.48
C VAL A 73 -7.40 6.47 -10.11
N GLU A 74 -8.21 7.51 -9.89
CA GLU A 74 -8.36 8.10 -8.55
C GLU A 74 -8.88 7.07 -7.54
N GLU A 75 -9.84 6.23 -7.92
CA GLU A 75 -10.36 5.16 -7.06
C GLU A 75 -9.26 4.19 -6.64
N MET A 76 -8.44 3.73 -7.59
CA MET A 76 -7.30 2.86 -7.31
C MET A 76 -6.28 3.53 -6.37
N LEU A 77 -5.93 4.80 -6.63
CA LEU A 77 -5.00 5.55 -5.78
C LEU A 77 -5.57 5.75 -4.37
N ALA A 78 -6.86 6.03 -4.24
CA ALA A 78 -7.55 6.17 -2.97
C ALA A 78 -7.49 4.88 -2.16
N VAL A 79 -7.82 3.74 -2.78
CA VAL A 79 -7.74 2.42 -2.12
C VAL A 79 -6.31 2.13 -1.67
N GLN A 80 -5.31 2.32 -2.54
CA GLN A 80 -3.90 2.11 -2.17
C GLN A 80 -3.45 3.00 -1.02
N MET A 81 -3.91 4.27 -1.00
CA MET A 81 -3.60 5.22 0.06
C MET A 81 -4.22 4.80 1.39
N ILE A 82 -5.47 4.35 1.40
CA ILE A 82 -6.16 3.85 2.62
C ILE A 82 -5.44 2.58 3.15
N LEU A 83 -5.06 1.65 2.26
CA LEU A 83 -4.30 0.46 2.65
C LEU A 83 -2.91 0.80 3.20
N ALA A 84 -2.22 1.78 2.60
CA ALA A 84 -0.95 2.27 3.12
C ALA A 84 -1.12 2.87 4.52
N HIS A 85 -2.21 3.59 4.77
CA HIS A 85 -2.53 4.11 6.10
C HIS A 85 -2.76 3.00 7.14
N ALA A 86 -3.55 1.98 6.81
CA ALA A 86 -3.74 0.82 7.68
C ALA A 86 -2.42 0.13 8.03
N ARG A 87 -1.52 -0.01 7.04
CA ARG A 87 -0.19 -0.58 7.26
C ARG A 87 0.65 0.28 8.22
N VAL A 88 0.59 1.61 8.11
CA VAL A 88 1.28 2.51 9.05
C VAL A 88 0.75 2.31 10.48
N LEU A 89 -0.57 2.26 10.66
CA LEU A 89 -1.19 2.03 11.96
C LEU A 89 -0.76 0.67 12.54
N HIS A 90 -0.79 -0.38 11.73
CA HIS A 90 -0.39 -1.73 12.15
C HIS A 90 1.09 -1.81 12.55
N LEU A 91 2.00 -1.24 11.74
CA LEU A 91 3.43 -1.25 12.06
C LEU A 91 3.77 -0.39 13.27
N THR A 92 3.13 0.77 13.42
CA THR A 92 3.25 1.61 14.62
C THR A 92 2.79 0.85 15.85
N HIS A 93 1.67 0.13 15.73
CA HIS A 93 1.17 -0.71 16.80
C HIS A 93 2.17 -1.81 17.21
N LEU A 94 2.75 -2.52 16.24
CA LEU A 94 3.79 -3.52 16.51
C LEU A 94 5.02 -2.90 17.18
N ALA A 95 5.46 -1.73 16.70
CA ALA A 95 6.61 -1.02 17.28
C ALA A 95 6.39 -0.68 18.76
N CYS A 96 5.18 -0.27 19.15
CA CYS A 96 4.85 0.03 20.54
C CYS A 96 4.85 -1.20 21.47
N ARG A 97 4.80 -2.42 20.92
CA ARG A 97 4.77 -3.67 21.70
C ARG A 97 6.11 -4.40 21.70
N GLU A 98 6.99 -4.04 20.78
CA GLU A 98 8.29 -4.66 20.70
C GLU A 98 9.16 -4.24 21.89
N THR A 99 9.87 -5.21 22.45
CA THR A 99 10.74 -5.00 23.61
C THR A 99 12.22 -5.11 23.24
N LEU A 100 12.51 -5.78 22.13
CA LEU A 100 13.86 -5.94 21.61
C LEU A 100 14.26 -4.68 20.83
N LEU A 101 15.37 -4.05 21.22
CA LEU A 101 15.86 -2.82 20.60
C LEU A 101 16.06 -2.94 19.08
N ASP A 102 16.59 -4.07 18.61
CA ASP A 102 16.79 -4.31 17.18
C ASP A 102 15.46 -4.44 16.44
N GLY A 103 14.46 -5.09 17.06
CA GLY A 103 13.10 -5.18 16.52
C GLY A 103 12.43 -3.81 16.41
N ILE A 104 12.56 -2.97 17.44
CA ILE A 104 12.04 -1.60 17.47
C ILE A 104 12.62 -0.79 16.30
N ARG A 105 13.95 -0.85 16.08
CA ARG A 105 14.62 -0.15 14.97
C ARG A 105 14.07 -0.56 13.62
N VAL A 106 13.95 -1.88 13.39
CA VAL A 106 13.43 -2.43 12.14
C VAL A 106 11.97 -2.02 11.91
N LEU A 107 11.12 -2.08 12.94
CA LEU A 107 9.71 -1.68 12.85
C LEU A 107 9.54 -0.18 12.57
N HIS A 108 10.34 0.68 13.18
CA HIS A 108 10.33 2.11 12.88
C HIS A 108 10.74 2.37 11.43
N GLU A 109 11.80 1.72 10.94
CA GLU A 109 12.21 1.87 9.53
C GLU A 109 11.10 1.45 8.55
N TYR A 110 10.43 0.33 8.80
CA TYR A 110 9.28 -0.09 7.97
C TYR A 110 8.09 0.87 8.08
N THR A 111 7.85 1.43 9.27
CA THR A 111 6.80 2.42 9.50
C THR A 111 7.07 3.71 8.71
N ASP A 112 8.32 4.18 8.69
CA ASP A 112 8.74 5.34 7.91
C ASP A 112 8.60 5.09 6.40
N ARG A 113 9.01 3.91 5.93
CA ARG A 113 8.83 3.51 4.51
C ARG A 113 7.35 3.47 4.11
N ALA A 114 6.48 2.93 4.98
CA ALA A 114 5.04 2.91 4.73
C ALA A 114 4.44 4.32 4.73
N SER A 115 4.84 5.18 5.67
CA SER A 115 4.42 6.58 5.74
C SER A 115 4.88 7.38 4.52
N ASN A 116 6.09 7.13 4.04
CA ASN A 116 6.60 7.76 2.83
C ASN A 116 5.84 7.29 1.57
N THR A 117 5.41 6.03 1.54
CA THR A 117 4.54 5.50 0.48
C THR A 117 3.17 6.19 0.49
N PHE A 118 2.54 6.32 1.66
CA PHE A 118 1.30 7.07 1.83
C PHE A 118 1.42 8.51 1.31
N ARG A 119 2.49 9.22 1.69
CA ARG A 119 2.77 10.58 1.22
C ARG A 119 2.92 10.67 -0.31
N ARG A 120 3.59 9.70 -0.94
CA ARG A 120 3.74 9.64 -2.40
C ARG A 120 2.39 9.41 -3.09
N LEU A 121 1.55 8.54 -2.56
CA LEU A 121 0.20 8.29 -3.09
C LEU A 121 -0.70 9.53 -2.96
N ALA A 122 -0.65 10.22 -1.83
CA ALA A 122 -1.38 11.48 -1.63
C ALA A 122 -0.96 12.55 -2.65
N ARG A 123 0.34 12.69 -2.91
CA ARG A 123 0.86 13.60 -3.95
C ARG A 123 0.45 13.16 -5.35
N ALA A 124 0.49 11.87 -5.66
CA ALA A 124 0.05 11.35 -6.96
C ALA A 124 -1.43 11.64 -7.22
N LEU A 125 -2.28 11.52 -6.18
CA LEU A 125 -3.70 11.87 -6.28
C LEU A 125 -3.91 13.38 -6.49
N ASP A 126 -3.19 14.22 -5.75
CA ASP A 126 -3.25 15.68 -5.93
C ASP A 126 -2.78 16.10 -7.33
N GLU A 127 -1.67 15.53 -7.81
CA GLU A 127 -1.14 15.77 -9.14
C GLU A 127 -2.10 15.30 -10.25
N HIS A 128 -2.76 14.16 -10.06
CA HIS A 128 -3.78 13.67 -11.00
C HIS A 128 -5.01 14.59 -11.07
N ARG A 129 -5.39 15.20 -9.94
CA ARG A 129 -6.53 16.12 -9.85
C ARG A 129 -6.25 17.49 -10.42
N ARG A 130 -4.98 17.90 -10.45
CA ARG A 130 -4.59 19.18 -11.04
C ARG A 130 -4.83 19.10 -12.54
N PRO A 131 -5.62 20.02 -13.11
CA PRO A 131 -5.67 20.13 -14.56
C PRO A 131 -4.25 20.41 -15.00
N ARG A 132 -3.67 19.53 -15.83
CA ARG A 132 -2.45 19.87 -16.55
C ARG A 132 -2.79 21.11 -17.35
N GLY A 133 -2.39 22.27 -16.83
CA GLY A 133 -2.37 23.49 -17.61
C GLY A 133 -1.73 23.13 -18.93
N ARG A 134 -2.21 23.71 -20.02
CA ARG A 134 -1.62 23.54 -21.35
C ARG A 134 -0.18 24.07 -21.34
N GLU A 135 0.74 23.38 -20.68
CA GLU A 135 2.13 23.36 -21.05
C GLU A 135 2.13 22.60 -22.36
N GLY A 136 1.82 23.34 -23.41
CA GLY A 136 1.96 22.86 -24.76
C GLY A 136 3.40 22.42 -24.90
N VAL A 137 3.63 21.12 -24.90
CA VAL A 137 4.80 20.55 -25.54
C VAL A 137 4.63 20.92 -27.01
N SER A 138 5.11 22.11 -27.38
CA SER A 138 5.24 22.52 -28.76
C SER A 138 6.31 21.62 -29.35
N LEU A 139 5.87 20.49 -29.94
CA LEU A 139 6.71 19.67 -30.79
C LEU A 139 7.04 20.51 -32.02
N GLN A 140 8.06 21.34 -31.94
CA GLN A 140 8.58 22.06 -33.09
C GLN A 140 9.38 21.05 -33.93
N GLN A 141 8.68 20.33 -34.81
CA GLN A 141 9.33 19.55 -35.86
C GLN A 141 10.07 20.51 -36.79
N MET A 142 11.39 20.62 -36.61
CA MET A 142 12.25 21.23 -37.62
C MET A 142 12.61 20.16 -38.66
N ASN A 143 11.92 20.21 -39.80
CA ASN A 143 12.28 19.42 -40.98
C ASN A 143 13.44 20.11 -41.69
N ILE A 144 14.67 19.80 -41.27
CA ILE A 144 15.87 20.15 -42.03
C ILE A 144 16.22 18.91 -42.85
N ALA A 145 16.14 19.06 -44.17
CA ALA A 145 16.41 18.00 -45.13
C ALA A 145 17.69 17.21 -44.76
N ALA A 146 17.50 15.90 -44.61
CA ALA A 146 18.46 14.80 -44.49
C ALA A 146 18.85 14.26 -43.10
N GLN A 147 18.58 14.92 -41.96
CA GLN A 147 18.87 14.30 -40.64
C GLN A 147 17.83 14.67 -39.58
N GLN A 148 17.01 13.70 -39.17
CA GLN A 148 16.09 13.86 -38.04
C GLN A 148 16.85 13.70 -36.72
N PHE A 149 16.91 14.77 -35.93
CA PHE A 149 17.40 14.73 -34.55
C PHE A 149 16.22 15.06 -33.61
N ILE A 150 15.85 14.13 -32.73
CA ILE A 150 14.81 14.35 -31.72
C ILE A 150 15.52 14.84 -30.45
N GLN A 151 15.51 16.15 -30.20
CA GLN A 151 16.03 16.74 -28.97
C GLN A 151 14.88 17.20 -28.07
N ASN A 152 14.61 16.47 -26.98
CA ASN A 152 13.71 16.93 -25.93
C ASN A 152 14.40 18.05 -25.14
N GLN A 153 14.19 19.32 -25.52
CA GLN A 153 14.56 20.44 -24.68
C GLN A 153 13.43 20.70 -23.66
N VAL A 154 13.70 20.34 -22.40
CA VAL A 154 12.91 20.81 -21.25
C VAL A 154 13.37 22.25 -20.98
N GLY A 155 12.57 23.24 -21.38
CA GLY A 155 12.79 24.65 -21.05
C GLY A 155 12.77 24.84 -19.54
N GLY A 156 13.89 25.32 -18.99
CA GLY A 156 14.22 25.19 -17.58
C GLY A 156 13.75 26.29 -16.64
N SER A 157 13.98 26.05 -15.35
CA SER A 157 14.30 27.05 -14.36
C SER A 157 15.44 26.51 -13.48
N GLU A 158 16.31 27.41 -13.07
CA GLU A 158 17.73 27.22 -12.79
C GLU A 158 18.06 26.47 -11.48
N SER A 159 19.00 25.53 -11.57
CA SER A 159 20.07 25.38 -10.56
C SER A 159 21.22 24.57 -11.17
N ALA A 160 22.22 25.31 -11.64
CA ALA A 160 23.52 24.79 -11.99
C ALA A 160 24.34 24.54 -10.72
N THR A 161 24.86 23.33 -10.56
CA THR A 161 26.13 22.97 -9.88
C THR A 161 26.40 21.52 -10.27
N ASN A 162 27.12 21.33 -11.37
CA ASN A 162 28.53 20.92 -11.40
C ASN A 162 28.79 19.53 -10.80
N GLU A 163 28.77 18.51 -11.66
CA GLU A 163 29.89 17.58 -11.73
C GLU A 163 29.92 16.90 -13.11
N GLN A 164 30.76 17.47 -13.96
CA GLN A 164 31.17 16.90 -15.24
C GLN A 164 31.80 15.52 -15.02
N GLY A 165 31.23 14.51 -15.68
CA GLY A 165 31.83 13.19 -15.78
C GLY A 165 33.10 13.23 -16.64
N LEU A 166 34.24 12.93 -16.03
CA LEU A 166 35.45 12.54 -16.74
C LEU A 166 35.30 11.09 -17.21
N SER A 167 35.28 10.90 -18.53
CA SER A 167 35.49 9.59 -19.15
C SER A 167 36.99 9.31 -19.14
N GLY A 168 37.42 8.28 -18.41
CA GLY A 168 38.76 7.70 -18.51
C GLY A 168 38.66 6.24 -18.97
N PRO A 169 39.49 5.78 -19.92
CA PRO A 169 39.45 4.41 -20.41
C PRO A 169 40.37 3.49 -19.58
N GLY A 170 39.92 2.25 -19.36
CA GLY A 170 40.79 1.11 -19.08
C GLY A 170 41.12 0.85 -17.61
N GLY A 171 40.69 -0.31 -17.11
CA GLY A 171 41.11 -0.82 -15.81
C GLY A 171 40.19 -1.91 -15.30
N ALA A 172 40.47 -3.15 -15.71
CA ALA A 172 39.83 -4.34 -15.18
C ALA A 172 39.99 -4.41 -13.64
N ALA A 173 38.87 -4.59 -12.94
CA ALA A 173 38.86 -5.19 -11.62
C ALA A 173 37.60 -6.06 -11.51
N ALA A 174 37.83 -7.37 -11.56
CA ALA A 174 36.84 -8.41 -11.41
C ALA A 174 36.12 -8.27 -10.05
N LEU A 175 34.78 -8.25 -10.06
CA LEU A 175 33.99 -8.45 -8.86
C LEU A 175 33.95 -9.97 -8.56
N PRO A 176 34.28 -10.40 -7.33
CA PRO A 176 34.16 -11.80 -6.96
C PRO A 176 32.69 -12.18 -6.80
N ALA A 177 32.32 -13.32 -7.40
CA ALA A 177 31.06 -13.98 -7.16
C ALA A 177 31.00 -14.44 -5.69
N GLN A 178 30.19 -13.79 -4.85
CA GLN A 178 29.78 -14.37 -3.57
C GLN A 178 28.44 -15.07 -3.73
N ARG A 179 28.61 -16.39 -3.83
CA ARG A 179 27.63 -17.47 -3.74
C ARG A 179 27.64 -17.94 -2.28
N GLY A 180 26.47 -17.99 -1.65
CA GLY A 180 26.23 -18.57 -0.32
C GLY A 180 25.00 -17.90 0.29
N GLY A 181 23.84 -18.54 0.47
CA GLY A 181 23.63 -19.92 0.86
C GLY A 181 23.33 -19.96 2.36
N ALA A 182 22.07 -19.74 2.74
CA ALA A 182 21.47 -20.15 4.01
C ALA A 182 19.97 -20.32 3.73
N GLU A 183 19.53 -21.51 3.32
CA GLU A 183 18.92 -22.47 4.27
C GLU A 183 18.02 -21.80 5.29
N VAL A 184 16.75 -21.58 4.93
CA VAL A 184 15.68 -21.43 5.91
C VAL A 184 15.31 -22.85 6.35
N ALA A 185 16.15 -23.40 7.22
CA ALA A 185 15.89 -24.64 7.93
C ALA A 185 14.81 -24.41 8.98
N ALA A 186 13.92 -25.40 9.09
CA ALA A 186 12.84 -25.49 10.04
C ALA A 186 13.32 -25.42 11.50
N CYS A 187 12.72 -24.53 12.28
CA CYS A 187 12.57 -24.63 13.73
C CYS A 187 11.37 -23.73 14.08
N GLN A 188 10.23 -24.26 14.51
CA GLN A 188 10.01 -24.50 15.94
C GLN A 188 9.10 -25.72 16.18
N ARG A 189 9.67 -26.70 16.88
CA ARG A 189 8.96 -27.68 17.70
C ARG A 189 8.50 -27.01 18.99
N GLY A 190 7.26 -27.34 19.38
CA GLY A 190 6.93 -27.84 20.71
C GLY A 190 7.03 -26.88 21.89
N VAL A 191 5.87 -26.37 22.33
CA VAL A 191 5.64 -26.04 23.74
C VAL A 191 4.24 -26.51 24.15
N HIS A 192 4.23 -27.49 25.05
CA HIS A 192 3.20 -27.87 26.04
C HIS A 192 1.91 -28.61 25.64
N GLU A 193 2.02 -29.94 25.67
CA GLU A 193 1.15 -30.83 26.44
C GLU A 193 1.10 -30.38 27.92
N ALA A 194 -0.11 -30.16 28.46
CA ALA A 194 -0.48 -30.34 29.87
C ALA A 194 -2.00 -30.06 30.02
N VAL A 195 -2.85 -30.98 29.56
CA VAL A 195 -4.24 -31.05 30.05
C VAL A 195 -4.30 -32.25 30.97
N GLY A 196 -4.02 -31.99 32.24
CA GLY A 196 -4.25 -32.94 33.32
C GLY A 196 -5.74 -33.20 33.45
N GLY A 197 -6.10 -34.48 33.47
CA GLY A 197 -7.42 -34.95 33.87
C GLY A 197 -7.68 -34.59 35.33
N LEU A 198 -8.86 -34.05 35.58
CA LEU A 198 -9.49 -34.06 36.89
C LEU A 198 -10.64 -35.04 36.81
N ASP A 199 -10.31 -36.31 37.04
CA ASP A 199 -11.23 -37.26 37.65
C ASP A 199 -11.46 -36.82 39.09
N GLY A 200 -12.70 -36.51 39.42
CA GLY A 200 -13.11 -36.01 40.73
C GLY A 200 -14.55 -36.43 41.02
N ALA A 201 -14.64 -37.62 41.59
CA ALA A 201 -15.80 -38.27 42.21
C ALA A 201 -16.85 -37.32 42.84
N GLN A 202 -18.12 -37.62 42.59
CA GLN A 202 -19.22 -37.31 43.50
C GLN A 202 -20.02 -38.60 43.72
N ASP A 203 -19.84 -39.16 44.91
CA ASP A 203 -20.86 -39.95 45.61
C ASP A 203 -21.95 -39.02 46.16
#